data_AF-A0A932TMC9-F1
#
_entry.id   AF-A0A932TMC9-F1
#
_cell.length_a   1.000
_cell.length_b   1.000
_cell.length_c   1.000
_cell.angle_alpha   90.00
_cell.angle_beta   90.00
_cell.angle_gamma   90.00
#
_symmetry.space_group_name_H-M   'P 1'
#
loop_
_entity.id
_entity.type
_entity.pdbx_description
1 polymer ?
#
loop_
_entity_poly.entity_id
_entity_poly.type
_entity_poly.pdbx_seq_one_letter_code
_entity_poly.pdbx_strand_id
1 'polypeptide(L)'
;MKCRDIEIHAIAYLDGKLARNEAVAVERHLAGCSACAERLHGFSDVSSRLDGWEPVQPSPSFNARLERRILAEPATSAGWRERISFWFQMHPSGRPALAGALLGMMLFAVVLARYNPSAPFPLTPGSEGTQRVGTVSDGNDELALYRDLPVLEELDLLSNFEVLQEFETTTQ
;
A
#
# COMPACT_ATOMS: atom_id res chain seq x y z
N MET A 1 13.01 8.76 17.41
CA MET A 1 11.89 9.31 16.62
C MET A 1 11.58 10.69 17.15
N LYS A 2 11.46 11.68 16.27
CA LYS A 2 11.15 13.08 16.59
C LYS A 2 9.63 13.28 16.57
N CYS A 3 9.14 14.34 17.20
CA CYS A 3 7.69 14.63 17.24
C CYS A 3 7.10 14.82 15.84
N ARG A 4 7.84 15.41 14.91
CA ARG A 4 7.42 15.59 13.51
C ARG A 4 7.20 14.25 12.79
N ASP A 5 7.99 13.24 13.12
CA ASP A 5 7.86 11.91 12.51
C ASP A 5 6.54 11.25 12.95
N ILE A 6 6.09 11.51 14.18
CA ILE A 6 4.81 10.99 14.70
C ILE A 6 3.63 11.56 13.92
N GLU A 7 3.67 12.84 13.57
CA GLU A 7 2.60 13.49 12.80
C GLU A 7 2.40 12.83 11.43
N ILE A 8 3.50 12.45 10.76
CA ILE A 8 3.47 11.75 9.47
C ILE A 8 2.95 10.32 9.64
N HIS A 9 3.35 9.63 10.71
CA HIS A 9 3.02 8.21 10.92
C HIS A 9 1.75 7.97 11.74
N ALA A 10 1.07 9.00 12.25
CA ALA A 10 -0.04 8.88 13.19
C ALA A 10 -1.22 8.08 12.60
N ILE A 11 -1.66 8.42 11.39
CA ILE A 11 -2.80 7.74 10.74
C ILE A 11 -2.44 6.29 10.39
N ALA A 12 -1.28 6.08 9.76
CA ALA A 12 -0.84 4.74 9.43
C ALA A 12 -0.60 3.86 10.68
N TYR A 13 -0.31 4.47 11.83
CA TYR A 13 -0.18 3.76 13.11
C TYR A 13 -1.56 3.36 13.65
N LEU A 14 -2.53 4.29 13.63
CA LEU A 14 -3.92 4.01 14.02
C LEU A 14 -4.57 2.94 13.14
N ASP A 15 -4.29 2.97 11.85
CA ASP A 15 -4.76 1.98 10.87
C ASP A 15 -4.04 0.61 10.98
N GLY A 16 -3.00 0.49 11.81
CA GLY A 16 -2.20 -0.73 11.92
C GLY A 16 -1.35 -1.05 10.68
N LYS A 17 -1.06 -0.05 9.84
CA LYS A 17 -0.31 -0.18 8.57
C LYS A 17 1.19 0.09 8.70
N LEU A 18 1.67 0.49 9.88
CA LEU A 18 3.11 0.69 10.12
C LEU A 18 3.87 -0.64 10.20
N ALA A 19 5.12 -0.64 9.73
CA ALA A 19 6.01 -1.77 9.97
C ALA A 19 6.28 -1.94 11.47
N ARG A 20 6.50 -3.17 11.94
CA ARG A 20 6.61 -3.47 13.39
C ARG A 20 7.69 -2.65 14.11
N ASN A 21 8.83 -2.45 13.46
CA ASN A 21 9.93 -1.65 13.99
C ASN A 21 9.55 -0.17 14.16
N GLU A 22 8.77 0.37 13.23
CA GLU A 22 8.27 1.75 13.26
C GLU A 22 7.19 1.91 14.31
N ALA A 23 6.25 0.96 14.40
CA ALA A 23 5.21 0.95 15.43
C ALA A 23 5.82 0.96 16.85
N VAL A 24 6.84 0.14 17.11
CA VAL A 24 7.57 0.14 18.38
C VAL A 24 8.31 1.47 18.62
N ALA A 25 8.80 2.13 17.57
CA ALA A 25 9.41 3.45 17.69
C ALA A 25 8.38 4.54 18.06
N VAL A 26 7.18 4.45 17.50
CA VAL A 26 6.03 5.31 17.85
C VAL A 26 5.62 5.06 19.31
N GLU A 27 5.35 3.82 19.71
CA GLU A 27 4.97 3.45 21.09
C GLU A 27 5.96 3.97 22.12
N ARG A 28 7.26 3.79 21.87
CA ARG A 28 8.33 4.30 22.75
C ARG A 28 8.30 5.82 22.86
N HIS A 29 8.02 6.53 21.76
CA HIS A 29 7.93 7.98 21.77
C HIS A 29 6.68 8.46 22.53
N LEU A 30 5.53 7.81 22.32
CA LEU A 30 4.28 8.13 23.01
C LEU A 30 4.40 7.93 24.53
N ALA A 31 5.14 6.91 24.98
CA ALA A 31 5.43 6.69 26.39
C ALA A 31 6.26 7.83 27.04
N GLY A 32 7.03 8.58 26.24
CA GLY A 32 7.90 9.67 26.70
C GLY A 32 7.42 11.08 26.36
N CYS A 33 6.37 11.25 25.55
CA CYS A 33 5.89 12.55 25.09
C CYS A 33 4.37 12.65 25.17
N SER A 34 3.87 13.30 26.24
CA SER A 34 2.44 13.52 26.46
C SER A 34 1.77 14.32 25.35
N ALA A 35 2.45 15.33 24.80
CA ALA A 35 1.91 16.15 23.72
C ALA A 35 1.63 15.34 22.44
N CYS A 36 2.46 14.34 22.13
CA CYS A 36 2.21 13.45 20.99
C CYS A 36 1.11 12.43 21.29
N ALA A 37 1.01 11.95 22.53
CA ALA A 37 -0.07 11.07 22.97
C ALA A 37 -1.44 11.77 22.89
N GLU A 38 -1.54 13.03 23.32
CA GLU A 38 -2.76 13.83 23.24
C GLU A 38 -3.21 14.06 21.79
N ARG A 39 -2.28 14.40 20.89
CA ARG A 39 -2.60 14.54 19.46
C ARG A 39 -3.12 13.23 18.86
N LEU A 40 -2.46 12.11 19.17
CA LEU A 40 -2.87 10.80 18.68
C LEU A 40 -4.26 10.41 19.19
N HIS A 41 -4.57 10.74 20.44
CA HIS A 41 -5.90 10.56 21.01
C HIS A 41 -6.96 11.36 20.23
N GLY A 42 -6.66 12.61 19.87
CA GLY A 42 -7.53 13.43 19.02
C GLY A 42 -7.84 12.77 17.67
N PHE A 43 -6.82 12.22 16.98
CA PHE A 43 -7.04 11.46 15.74
C PHE A 43 -7.89 10.21 15.97
N SER A 44 -7.66 9.47 17.06
CA SER A 44 -8.46 8.27 17.38
C SER A 44 -9.93 8.60 17.69
N ASP A 45 -10.21 9.74 18.33
CA ASP A 45 -11.58 10.19 18.61
C ASP A 45 -12.33 10.58 17.33
N VAL A 46 -11.64 11.21 16.37
CA VAL A 46 -12.24 11.49 15.06
C VAL A 46 -12.51 10.18 14.31
N SER A 47 -11.55 9.24 14.29
CA SER A 47 -11.71 7.96 13.62
C SER A 47 -12.89 7.15 14.18
N SER A 48 -13.02 7.08 15.51
CA SER A 48 -14.09 6.31 16.16
C SER A 48 -15.50 6.87 15.88
N ARG A 49 -15.61 8.18 15.66
CA ARG A 49 -16.88 8.81 15.24
C ARG A 49 -17.25 8.46 13.80
N LEU A 50 -16.26 8.19 12.96
CA LEU A 50 -16.45 7.80 11.55
C LEU A 50 -16.75 6.30 11.40
N ASP A 51 -16.38 5.46 12.37
CA ASP A 51 -16.64 4.01 12.34
C ASP A 51 -18.14 3.65 12.23
N GLY A 52 -19.04 4.56 12.63
CA GLY A 52 -20.49 4.38 12.49
C GLY A 52 -21.02 4.51 11.07
N TRP A 53 -20.18 4.83 10.08
CA TRP A 53 -20.60 4.98 8.70
C TRP A 53 -20.86 3.61 8.06
N GLU A 54 -22.11 3.36 7.66
CA GLU A 54 -22.50 2.13 6.97
C GLU A 54 -21.70 1.97 5.66
N PRO A 55 -20.95 0.87 5.48
CA PRO A 55 -20.21 0.65 4.25
C PRO A 55 -21.18 0.55 3.07
N VAL A 56 -20.94 1.37 2.04
CA VAL A 56 -21.74 1.33 0.81
C VAL A 56 -21.59 -0.03 0.15
N GLN A 57 -22.67 -0.80 0.07
CA GLN A 57 -22.64 -2.07 -0.64
C GLN A 57 -22.46 -1.82 -2.14
N PRO A 58 -21.44 -2.43 -2.78
CA PRO A 58 -21.22 -2.27 -4.21
C PRO A 58 -22.40 -2.88 -5.00
N SER A 59 -22.70 -2.31 -6.16
CA SER A 59 -23.75 -2.85 -7.04
C SER A 59 -23.43 -4.31 -7.42
N PRO A 60 -24.43 -5.19 -7.61
CA PRO A 60 -24.18 -6.61 -7.98
C PRO A 60 -23.36 -6.79 -9.26
N SER A 61 -23.37 -5.80 -10.15
CA SER A 61 -22.62 -5.80 -11.41
C SER A 61 -21.20 -5.24 -11.30
N PHE A 62 -20.80 -4.73 -10.13
CA PHE A 62 -19.49 -4.11 -9.92
C PHE A 62 -18.35 -5.09 -10.19
N ASN A 63 -18.40 -6.29 -9.61
CA ASN A 63 -17.38 -7.33 -9.79
C ASN A 63 -17.22 -7.72 -11.26
N ALA A 64 -18.33 -7.92 -11.97
CA ALA A 64 -18.30 -8.27 -13.39
C ALA A 64 -17.75 -7.15 -14.29
N ARG A 65 -17.89 -5.87 -13.88
CA ARG A 65 -17.25 -4.74 -14.58
C ARG A 65 -15.77 -4.61 -14.24
N LEU A 66 -15.41 -4.83 -12.97
CA LEU A 66 -14.03 -4.78 -12.49
C LEU A 66 -13.17 -5.84 -13.19
N GLU A 67 -13.62 -7.09 -13.19
CA GLU A 67 -12.93 -8.21 -13.85
C GLU A 67 -12.70 -7.93 -15.34
N ARG A 68 -13.71 -7.42 -16.04
CA ARG A 68 -13.58 -7.03 -17.46
C ARG A 68 -12.52 -5.96 -17.68
N ARG A 69 -12.36 -5.00 -16.75
CA ARG A 69 -11.30 -3.98 -16.86
C ARG A 69 -9.92 -4.55 -16.60
N ILE A 70 -9.77 -5.40 -15.58
CA ILE A 70 -8.49 -6.06 -15.25
C ILE A 70 -8.00 -6.93 -16.43
N LEU A 71 -8.91 -7.65 -17.09
CA LEU A 71 -8.56 -8.48 -18.25
C LEU A 71 -8.32 -7.67 -19.53
N ALA A 72 -8.92 -6.48 -19.65
CA ALA A 72 -8.72 -5.58 -20.78
C ALA A 72 -7.43 -4.77 -20.68
N GLU A 73 -6.87 -4.63 -19.48
CA GLU A 73 -5.52 -4.06 -19.33
C GLU A 73 -4.50 -5.02 -19.93
N PRO A 74 -3.68 -4.56 -20.90
CA PRO A 74 -2.63 -5.40 -21.45
C PRO A 74 -1.66 -5.72 -20.32
N ALA A 75 -1.58 -6.99 -19.95
CA ALA A 75 -0.66 -7.45 -18.93
C ALA A 75 0.76 -7.02 -19.35
N THR A 76 1.30 -5.99 -18.70
CA THR A 76 2.66 -5.45 -18.91
C THR A 76 3.74 -6.52 -18.71
N SER A 77 3.34 -7.68 -18.19
CA SER A 77 4.13 -8.91 -18.07
C SER A 77 4.47 -9.61 -19.39
N ALA A 78 3.87 -9.24 -20.53
CA ALA A 78 4.16 -9.88 -21.82
C ALA A 78 5.66 -9.79 -22.19
N GLY A 79 6.30 -8.65 -21.91
CA GLY A 79 7.68 -8.39 -22.31
C GLY A 79 8.73 -9.27 -21.62
N TRP A 80 8.57 -9.66 -20.36
CA TRP A 80 9.58 -10.50 -19.67
C TRP A 80 9.44 -11.98 -20.05
N ARG A 81 8.20 -12.48 -20.24
CA ARG A 81 7.93 -13.86 -20.63
C ARG A 81 8.38 -14.15 -22.07
N GLU A 82 8.16 -13.21 -22.98
CA GLU A 82 8.65 -13.32 -24.36
C GLU A 82 10.17 -13.30 -24.43
N ARG A 83 10.83 -12.45 -23.63
CA ARG A 83 12.31 -12.39 -23.55
C ARG A 83 12.92 -13.70 -23.02
N ILE A 84 12.31 -14.31 -22.00
CA ILE A 84 12.76 -15.60 -21.46
C ILE A 84 12.51 -16.73 -22.47
N SER A 85 11.33 -16.78 -23.08
CA SER A 85 11.00 -17.77 -24.11
C SER A 85 11.96 -17.69 -25.29
N PHE A 86 12.27 -16.47 -25.75
CA PHE A 86 13.23 -16.23 -26.82
C PHE A 86 14.64 -16.69 -26.43
N TRP A 87 15.08 -16.43 -25.19
CA TRP A 87 16.41 -16.86 -24.71
C TRP A 87 16.55 -18.39 -24.64
N PHE A 88 15.48 -19.10 -24.25
CA PHE A 88 15.46 -20.56 -24.24
C PHE A 88 15.37 -21.16 -25.66
N GLN A 89 14.64 -20.51 -26.58
CA GLN A 89 14.51 -20.98 -27.96
C GLN A 89 15.77 -20.69 -28.79
N MET A 90 16.50 -19.61 -28.48
CA MET A 90 17.76 -19.22 -29.14
C MET A 90 18.99 -19.98 -28.63
N HIS A 91 18.84 -20.82 -27.59
CA HIS A 91 19.86 -21.79 -27.13
C HIS A 91 19.43 -23.24 -27.45
N PRO A 92 19.39 -23.68 -28.72
CA PRO A 92 18.99 -25.04 -29.08
C PRO A 92 20.12 -26.08 -28.97
N SER A 93 21.24 -25.76 -28.32
CA SER A 93 22.38 -26.68 -28.16
C SER A 93 22.32 -27.35 -26.79
N GLY A 94 21.72 -28.53 -26.73
CA GLY A 94 21.72 -29.38 -25.55
C GLY A 94 23.14 -29.75 -25.11
N ARG A 95 23.63 -29.03 -24.08
CA ARG A 95 24.70 -29.34 -23.08
C ARG A 95 25.88 -28.36 -23.10
N PRO A 96 26.37 -27.93 -21.90
CA PRO A 96 26.24 -28.60 -20.61
C PRO A 96 25.34 -27.86 -19.61
N ALA A 97 24.03 -28.10 -19.70
CA ALA A 97 23.02 -27.64 -18.75
C ALA A 97 23.24 -28.16 -17.32
N LEU A 98 24.06 -29.20 -17.12
CA LEU A 98 24.33 -29.77 -15.80
C LEU A 98 25.37 -28.95 -15.01
N ALA A 99 26.41 -28.40 -15.65
CA ALA A 99 27.43 -27.64 -14.93
C ALA A 99 26.92 -26.26 -14.47
N GLY A 100 26.16 -25.57 -15.33
CA GLY A 100 25.55 -24.28 -14.98
C GLY A 100 24.43 -24.40 -13.94
N ALA A 101 23.59 -25.44 -14.04
CA ALA A 101 22.54 -25.68 -13.04
C ALA A 101 23.12 -26.02 -11.66
N LEU A 102 24.18 -26.82 -11.60
CA LEU A 102 24.85 -27.12 -10.32
C LEU A 102 25.52 -25.89 -9.71
N LEU A 103 26.16 -25.05 -10.52
CA LEU A 103 26.79 -23.81 -10.04
C LEU A 103 25.75 -22.78 -9.59
N GLY A 104 24.66 -22.64 -10.34
CA GLY A 104 23.51 -21.80 -9.98
C GLY A 104 22.80 -22.30 -8.73
N MET A 105 22.56 -23.61 -8.60
CA MET A 105 21.95 -24.23 -7.42
C MET A 105 22.86 -24.11 -6.19
N MET A 106 24.18 -24.26 -6.35
CA MET A 106 25.16 -24.04 -5.28
C MET A 106 25.19 -22.57 -4.84
N LEU A 107 25.22 -21.61 -5.77
CA LEU A 107 25.15 -20.18 -5.45
C LEU A 107 23.82 -19.85 -4.76
N PHE A 108 22.70 -20.38 -5.25
CA PHE A 108 21.39 -20.19 -4.65
C PHE A 108 21.32 -20.80 -3.25
N ALA A 109 21.87 -22.00 -3.04
CA ALA A 109 21.96 -22.63 -1.73
C ALA A 109 22.85 -21.84 -0.76
N VAL A 110 23.97 -21.28 -1.23
CA VAL A 110 24.83 -20.39 -0.43
C VAL A 110 24.10 -19.10 -0.07
N VAL A 111 23.37 -18.51 -1.02
CA VAL A 111 22.53 -17.33 -0.77
C VAL A 111 21.45 -17.66 0.26
N LEU A 112 20.74 -18.78 0.12
CA LEU A 112 19.71 -19.22 1.08
C LEU A 112 20.30 -19.53 2.46
N ALA A 113 21.50 -20.11 2.55
CA ALA A 113 22.15 -20.38 3.82
C ALA A 113 22.67 -19.11 4.50
N ARG A 114 23.00 -18.07 3.71
CA ARG A 114 23.34 -16.73 4.21
C ARG A 114 22.11 -15.87 4.49
N TYR A 115 21.00 -16.18 3.84
CA TYR A 115 19.70 -15.62 4.14
C TYR A 115 19.23 -16.29 5.43
N ASN A 116 19.40 -15.62 6.56
CA ASN A 116 18.78 -16.03 7.82
C ASN A 116 17.36 -15.44 7.85
N PRO A 117 16.30 -16.17 7.48
CA PRO A 117 14.94 -15.73 7.76
C PRO A 117 14.66 -15.97 9.24
N SER A 118 15.30 -15.19 10.10
CA SER A 118 14.79 -14.96 11.45
C SER A 118 13.68 -13.92 11.35
N ALA A 119 12.60 -14.30 10.65
CA ALA A 119 11.30 -13.68 10.79
C ALA A 119 10.33 -14.84 11.05
N PRO A 120 9.90 -15.06 12.31
CA PRO A 120 8.87 -16.04 12.59
C PRO A 120 7.60 -15.64 11.83
N PHE A 121 7.14 -16.56 10.98
CA PHE A 121 5.85 -16.49 10.32
C PHE A 121 4.77 -16.88 11.35
N PRO A 122 3.88 -15.98 11.80
CA PRO A 122 2.73 -16.40 12.56
C PRO A 122 1.79 -17.15 11.63
N LEU A 123 1.70 -18.47 11.82
CA LEU A 123 0.66 -19.31 11.23
C LEU A 123 -0.66 -18.95 11.92
N THR A 124 -1.50 -18.17 11.25
CA THR A 124 -2.93 -18.17 11.52
C THR A 124 -3.57 -19.10 10.48
N PRO A 125 -4.20 -20.21 10.87
CA PRO A 125 -4.90 -21.08 9.93
C PRO A 125 -6.23 -20.40 9.57
N GLY A 126 -6.31 -19.85 8.36
CA GLY A 126 -7.51 -19.24 7.81
C GLY A 126 -7.27 -18.73 6.38
N SER A 127 -7.68 -19.53 5.40
CA SER A 127 -8.01 -19.19 4.01
C SER A 127 -8.49 -17.74 3.80
N GLU A 128 -8.28 -17.01 2.71
CA GLU A 128 -7.82 -17.28 1.35
C GLU A 128 -7.60 -15.92 0.68
N GLY A 129 -6.52 -15.77 -0.11
CA GLY A 129 -6.34 -14.69 -1.09
C GLY A 129 -5.90 -13.32 -0.54
N THR A 130 -4.68 -12.89 -0.88
CA THR A 130 -4.38 -11.49 -1.29
C THR A 130 -2.90 -11.40 -1.70
N GLN A 131 -2.70 -11.38 -3.03
CA GLN A 131 -1.92 -10.43 -3.81
C GLN A 131 -0.74 -9.71 -3.13
N ARG A 132 0.48 -9.99 -3.63
CA ARG A 132 1.70 -9.25 -3.32
C ARG A 132 1.57 -7.81 -3.84
N VAL A 133 1.43 -6.85 -2.93
CA VAL A 133 1.59 -5.42 -3.20
C VAL A 133 3.08 -5.16 -3.47
N GLY A 134 3.37 -4.58 -4.64
CA GLY A 134 4.70 -4.15 -5.02
C GLY A 134 5.17 -3.00 -4.13
N THR A 135 6.40 -3.10 -3.64
CA THR A 135 7.09 -2.05 -2.91
C THR A 135 7.27 -0.83 -3.81
N VAL A 136 6.61 0.28 -3.50
CA VAL A 136 6.83 1.59 -4.11
C VAL A 136 8.20 2.08 -3.63
N SER A 137 9.15 2.12 -4.56
CA SER A 137 10.44 2.76 -4.37
C SER A 137 10.36 4.13 -5.04
N ASP A 138 10.86 5.14 -4.33
CA ASP A 138 11.11 6.52 -4.77
C ASP A 138 9.89 7.48 -4.72
N GLY A 139 9.87 8.34 -3.69
CA GLY A 139 8.81 9.33 -3.40
C GLY A 139 8.71 10.49 -4.41
N ASN A 140 9.36 10.36 -5.56
CA ASN A 140 9.38 11.36 -6.62
C ASN A 140 8.30 11.06 -7.68
N ASP A 141 7.94 9.78 -7.84
CA ASP A 141 6.99 9.32 -8.86
C ASP A 141 5.52 9.50 -8.42
N GLU A 142 5.24 9.59 -7.12
CA GLU A 142 3.87 9.77 -6.60
C GLU A 142 3.31 11.16 -6.95
N LEU A 143 4.14 12.20 -6.95
CA LEU A 143 3.71 13.57 -7.32
C LEU A 143 3.38 13.71 -8.81
N ALA A 144 3.99 12.89 -9.68
CA ALA A 144 3.68 12.92 -11.10
C ALA A 144 2.27 12.36 -11.38
N LEU A 145 1.82 11.37 -10.60
CA LEU A 145 0.49 10.78 -10.72
C LEU A 145 -0.62 11.76 -10.30
N TYR A 146 -0.38 12.62 -9.30
CA TYR A 146 -1.35 13.63 -8.86
C TYR A 146 -1.43 14.85 -9.78
N ARG A 147 -0.42 15.07 -10.63
CA ARG A 147 -0.33 16.28 -11.47
C ARG A 147 -1.35 16.31 -12.60
N ASP A 148 -1.78 15.14 -13.06
CA ASP A 148 -2.69 14.97 -14.20
C ASP A 148 -4.14 14.65 -13.77
N LEU A 149 -4.49 14.78 -12.48
CA LEU A 149 -5.89 14.68 -12.07
C LEU A 149 -6.64 15.97 -12.50
N PRO A 150 -7.66 15.88 -13.38
CA PRO A 150 -8.47 17.03 -13.79
C PRO A 150 -9.39 17.59 -12.68
N VAL A 151 -9.24 17.11 -11.44
CA VAL A 151 -10.11 17.43 -10.29
C VAL A 151 -9.82 18.82 -9.71
N LEU A 152 -8.67 19.43 -10.01
CA LEU A 152 -8.31 20.76 -9.48
C LEU A 152 -8.85 21.94 -10.31
N GLU A 153 -9.51 21.69 -11.45
CA GLU A 153 -10.13 22.78 -12.24
C GLU A 153 -11.47 23.26 -11.66
N GLU A 154 -12.09 22.50 -10.74
CA GLU A 154 -13.37 22.84 -10.12
C GLU A 154 -13.20 23.45 -8.70
N LEU A 155 -12.15 24.23 -8.47
CA LEU A 155 -12.09 25.09 -7.28
C LEU A 155 -13.16 26.20 -7.28
N ASP A 156 -13.87 26.39 -8.40
CA ASP A 156 -14.98 27.35 -8.53
C ASP A 156 -16.33 26.80 -8.04
N LEU A 157 -16.39 25.54 -7.58
CA LEU A 157 -17.58 24.99 -6.90
C LEU A 157 -17.64 25.35 -5.41
N LEU A 158 -16.50 25.72 -4.80
CA LEU A 158 -16.43 26.11 -3.40
C LEU A 158 -16.72 27.61 -3.17
N SER A 159 -16.88 28.41 -4.23
CA SER A 159 -17.20 29.84 -4.15
C SER A 159 -18.69 30.11 -3.93
N ASN A 160 -19.58 29.12 -4.16
CA ASN A 160 -21.03 29.22 -3.92
C ASN A 160 -21.45 28.79 -2.51
N PHE A 161 -20.62 29.06 -1.50
CA PHE A 161 -20.91 28.77 -0.09
C PHE A 161 -21.83 29.82 0.57
N GLU A 162 -22.85 30.30 -0.15
CA GLU A 162 -23.92 31.16 0.41
C GLU A 162 -24.84 30.41 1.39
N VAL A 163 -24.77 29.08 1.42
CA VAL A 163 -25.65 28.21 2.25
C VAL A 163 -25.29 28.22 3.75
N LEU A 164 -24.14 28.78 4.15
CA LEU A 164 -23.75 28.83 5.57
C LEU A 164 -24.19 30.10 6.32
N GLN A 165 -24.75 31.11 5.66
CA GLN A 165 -25.25 32.31 6.36
C GLN A 165 -26.67 32.17 6.91
N GLU A 166 -27.46 31.19 6.43
CA GLU A 166 -28.87 31.07 6.80
C GLU A 166 -29.08 30.40 8.17
N PHE A 167 -28.10 29.65 8.67
CA PHE A 167 -28.21 28.94 9.95
C PHE A 167 -27.96 29.80 11.20
N GLU A 168 -27.38 31.00 11.09
CA GLU A 168 -27.20 31.89 12.25
C GLU A 168 -28.46 32.69 12.60
N THR A 169 -29.47 32.74 11.74
CA THR A 169 -30.65 33.61 11.95
C THR A 169 -31.88 32.91 12.54
N THR A 170 -31.86 31.59 12.71
CA THR A 170 -33.02 30.82 13.24
C THR A 170 -32.84 30.37 14.69
N THR A 171 -32.33 31.27 15.53
CA THR A 171 -32.52 31.18 16.99
C THR A 171 -33.14 32.48 17.47
N GLN A 172 -34.47 32.55 17.37
CA GLN A 172 -35.28 33.44 18.19
C GLN A 172 -36.55 32.70 18.62
#